data_AF-A0A6G3RDY6-F1
#
_entry.id   AF-A0A6G3RDY6-F1
#
_cell.length_a   1.000
_cell.length_b   1.000
_cell.length_c   1.000
_cell.angle_alpha   90.00
_cell.angle_beta   90.00
_cell.angle_gamma   90.00
#
_symmetry.space_group_name_H-M   'P 1'
#
loop_
_entity.id
_entity.type
_entity.pdbx_description
1 polymer ?
#
loop_
_entity_poly.entity_id
_entity_poly.type
_entity_poly.pdbx_seq_one_letter_code
_entity_poly.pdbx_strand_id
1 'polypeptide(L)'
;MPLRTEWDTPPSDYTIFVPAGWFQLHLDPEERDRGIAALADRQFEGIDNAPLLKERLMRDLQKQAKAAHRQGGVELYISLLTVDGLPLASSLLVSLIPDGYPGCGTAHDLARRLGDTGRPAEVRKLEAAGDAVRTEKTEAADPEHQMGNTLATTTVTYNVPVPASRQWLNLTFSTPMEGLARQMVELFDTVAGTLHWE
;
A
#
# COMPACT_ATOMS: atom_id res chain seq x y z
N MET A 1 5.40 -10.48 -22.87
CA MET A 1 4.26 -9.97 -23.66
C MET A 1 4.40 -8.46 -23.74
N PRO A 2 4.14 -7.80 -24.88
CA PRO A 2 4.19 -6.34 -24.94
C PRO A 2 3.07 -5.75 -24.08
N LEU A 3 3.41 -4.76 -23.23
CA LEU A 3 2.46 -4.06 -22.37
C LEU A 3 1.48 -3.24 -23.23
N ARG A 4 0.17 -3.36 -22.94
CA ARG A 4 -0.86 -2.57 -23.62
C ARG A 4 -0.82 -1.11 -23.15
N THR A 5 -0.64 -0.21 -24.12
CA THR A 5 -0.52 1.23 -23.87
C THR A 5 -1.80 2.00 -24.21
N GLU A 6 -2.76 1.36 -24.89
CA GLU A 6 -4.06 1.93 -25.28
C GLU A 6 -5.18 1.02 -24.77
N TRP A 7 -6.18 1.63 -24.13
CA TRP A 7 -7.31 0.95 -23.49
C TRP A 7 -8.62 1.60 -23.96
N ASP A 8 -9.46 0.82 -24.66
CA ASP A 8 -10.80 1.25 -25.07
C ASP A 8 -11.87 0.95 -23.99
N THR A 9 -11.56 0.01 -23.11
CA THR A 9 -12.36 -0.37 -21.93
C THR A 9 -11.45 -0.43 -20.71
N PRO A 10 -11.97 -0.17 -19.49
CA PRO A 10 -11.16 -0.29 -18.28
C PRO A 10 -10.52 -1.68 -18.14
N PRO A 11 -9.25 -1.78 -17.70
CA PRO A 11 -8.68 -3.06 -17.28
C PRO A 11 -9.52 -3.68 -16.18
N SER A 12 -9.55 -5.01 -16.15
CA SER A 12 -10.25 -5.75 -15.10
C SER A 12 -9.38 -6.00 -13.88
N ASP A 13 -8.05 -5.96 -14.05
CA ASP A 13 -7.11 -6.27 -12.99
C ASP A 13 -5.79 -5.48 -13.11
N TYR A 14 -4.91 -5.64 -12.12
CA TYR A 14 -3.56 -5.11 -12.13
C TYR A 14 -2.58 -6.11 -11.52
N THR A 15 -1.32 -5.99 -11.90
CA THR A 15 -0.22 -6.71 -11.26
C THR A 15 0.81 -5.73 -10.73
N ILE A 16 1.29 -5.99 -9.52
CA ILE A 16 2.40 -5.28 -8.89
C ILE A 16 3.42 -6.29 -8.33
N PHE A 17 4.71 -6.05 -8.57
CA PHE A 17 5.77 -6.90 -8.08
C PHE A 17 6.38 -6.34 -6.80
N VAL A 18 6.22 -7.08 -5.70
CA VAL A 18 6.84 -6.79 -4.41
C VAL A 18 8.09 -7.65 -4.19
N PRO A 19 9.04 -7.23 -3.34
CA PRO A 19 10.20 -8.05 -3.00
C PRO A 19 9.81 -9.41 -2.44
N ALA A 20 10.62 -10.43 -2.74
CA ALA A 20 10.48 -11.73 -2.11
C ALA A 20 10.47 -11.58 -0.58
N GLY A 21 9.55 -12.27 0.10
CA GLY A 21 9.38 -12.15 1.56
C GLY A 21 8.31 -11.14 1.99
N TRP A 22 7.68 -10.43 1.06
CA TRP A 22 6.42 -9.74 1.33
C TRP A 22 5.26 -10.74 1.29
N PHE A 23 4.35 -10.62 2.25
CA PHE A 23 3.15 -11.46 2.35
C PHE A 23 1.95 -10.67 1.85
N GLN A 24 1.22 -11.23 0.87
CA GLN A 24 -0.02 -10.64 0.34
C GLN A 24 -1.23 -11.13 1.12
N LEU A 25 -2.07 -10.19 1.54
CA LEU A 25 -3.33 -10.42 2.22
C LEU A 25 -4.46 -9.78 1.40
N HIS A 26 -5.32 -10.60 0.80
CA HIS A 26 -6.57 -10.12 0.21
C HIS A 26 -7.51 -9.60 1.30
N LEU A 27 -8.11 -8.44 1.07
CA LEU A 27 -8.98 -7.79 2.05
C LEU A 27 -10.46 -8.18 1.90
N ASP A 28 -10.79 -8.93 0.85
CA ASP A 28 -12.12 -9.50 0.62
C ASP A 28 -12.58 -10.33 1.84
N PRO A 29 -13.81 -10.13 2.35
CA PRO A 29 -14.32 -10.87 3.50
C PRO A 29 -14.26 -12.39 3.39
N GLU A 30 -14.33 -12.97 2.18
CA GLU A 30 -14.30 -14.42 1.95
C GLU A 30 -12.91 -15.01 2.19
N GLU A 31 -11.85 -14.24 1.92
CA GLU A 31 -10.47 -14.71 1.98
C GLU A 31 -9.66 -14.14 3.15
N ARG A 32 -10.02 -12.95 3.62
CA ARG A 32 -9.26 -12.15 4.58
C ARG A 32 -8.94 -12.91 5.87
N ASP A 33 -9.93 -13.55 6.47
CA ASP A 33 -9.75 -14.16 7.80
C ASP A 33 -8.80 -15.38 7.71
N ARG A 34 -8.83 -16.11 6.58
CA ARG A 34 -7.89 -17.20 6.27
C ARG A 34 -6.47 -16.65 6.03
N GLY A 35 -6.35 -15.56 5.28
CA GLY A 35 -5.06 -14.90 5.02
C GLY A 35 -4.40 -14.38 6.30
N ILE A 36 -5.18 -13.80 7.21
CA ILE A 36 -4.67 -13.31 8.51
C ILE A 36 -4.16 -14.47 9.37
N ALA A 37 -4.87 -15.60 9.40
CA ALA A 37 -4.41 -16.78 10.11
C ALA A 37 -3.07 -17.29 9.54
N ALA A 38 -2.95 -17.37 8.22
CA ALA A 38 -1.71 -17.79 7.55
C ALA A 38 -0.53 -16.83 7.82
N LEU A 39 -0.78 -15.52 7.82
CA LEU A 39 0.22 -14.51 8.18
C LEU A 39 0.68 -14.70 9.63
N ALA A 40 -0.25 -14.87 10.57
CA ALA A 40 0.05 -15.09 11.97
C ALA A 40 0.79 -16.43 12.18
N ASP A 41 0.44 -17.49 11.47
CA ASP A 41 1.17 -18.77 11.50
C ASP A 41 2.62 -18.58 11.07
N ARG A 42 2.84 -17.86 9.97
CA ARG A 42 4.18 -17.60 9.43
C ARG A 42 5.03 -16.72 10.34
N GLN A 43 4.44 -15.69 10.95
CA GLN A 43 5.18 -14.77 11.83
C GLN A 43 5.58 -15.42 13.17
N PHE A 44 4.82 -16.41 13.64
CA PHE A 44 5.08 -17.12 14.89
C PHE A 44 5.69 -18.51 14.66
N GLU A 45 6.12 -18.82 13.42
CA GLU A 45 6.80 -20.08 13.12
C GLU A 45 8.10 -20.19 13.95
N GLY A 46 8.23 -21.28 14.71
CA GLY A 46 9.37 -21.50 15.60
C GLY A 46 9.37 -20.70 16.91
N ILE A 47 8.30 -19.95 17.22
CA ILE A 47 8.14 -19.23 18.50
C ILE A 47 7.26 -20.03 19.45
N ASP A 48 7.87 -20.70 20.43
CA ASP A 48 7.15 -21.36 21.51
C ASP A 48 6.57 -20.34 22.52
N ASN A 49 5.44 -20.69 23.14
CA ASN A 49 4.83 -19.95 24.27
C ASN A 49 4.35 -18.51 23.99
N ALA A 50 3.91 -18.20 22.76
CA ALA A 50 3.32 -16.89 22.41
C ALA A 50 1.83 -16.89 21.97
N PRO A 51 0.92 -17.77 22.48
CA PRO A 51 -0.45 -17.85 21.97
C PRO A 51 -1.24 -16.56 22.18
N LEU A 52 -1.09 -15.90 23.32
CA LEU A 52 -1.77 -14.63 23.62
C LEU A 52 -1.32 -13.49 22.70
N LEU A 53 -0.03 -13.46 22.34
CA LEU A 53 0.52 -12.47 21.41
C LEU A 53 0.01 -12.72 19.99
N LYS A 54 0.00 -13.98 19.56
CA LYS A 54 -0.55 -14.39 18.26
C LYS A 54 -2.02 -14.01 18.13
N GLU A 55 -2.83 -14.32 19.13
CA GLU A 55 -4.25 -13.94 19.13
C GLU A 55 -4.44 -12.42 19.10
N ARG A 56 -3.61 -11.66 19.84
CA ARG A 56 -3.68 -10.20 19.82
C ARG A 56 -3.35 -9.65 18.43
N LEU A 57 -2.27 -10.12 17.81
CA LEU A 57 -1.91 -9.76 16.44
C LEU A 57 -3.06 -10.05 15.47
N MET A 58 -3.63 -11.26 15.51
CA MET A 58 -4.74 -11.64 14.64
C MET A 58 -5.94 -10.71 14.80
N ARG A 59 -6.33 -10.37 16.04
CA ARG A 59 -7.43 -9.44 16.31
C ARG A 59 -7.15 -8.04 15.76
N ASP A 60 -5.93 -7.54 15.95
CA ASP A 60 -5.53 -6.21 15.48
C ASP A 60 -5.52 -6.16 13.94
N LEU A 61 -4.94 -7.18 13.28
CA LEU A 61 -4.95 -7.33 11.83
C LEU A 61 -6.38 -7.44 11.28
N GLN A 62 -7.26 -8.21 11.91
CA GLN A 62 -8.67 -8.33 11.50
C GLN A 62 -9.39 -6.98 11.57
N LYS A 63 -9.16 -6.22 12.65
CA LYS A 63 -9.76 -4.89 12.81
C LYS A 63 -9.31 -3.94 11.71
N GLN A 64 -8.01 -3.91 11.42
CA GLN A 64 -7.44 -3.05 10.38
C GLN A 64 -7.86 -3.46 8.98
N ALA A 65 -7.77 -4.75 8.64
CA ALA A 65 -8.15 -5.25 7.33
C ALA A 65 -9.64 -5.00 7.05
N LYS A 66 -10.52 -5.14 8.06
CA LYS A 66 -11.93 -4.72 7.96
C LYS A 66 -12.09 -3.22 7.73
N ALA A 67 -11.27 -2.39 8.39
CA ALA A 67 -11.34 -0.93 8.23
C ALA A 67 -10.84 -0.48 6.85
N ALA A 68 -9.72 -1.03 6.39
CA ALA A 68 -9.17 -0.79 5.07
C ALA A 68 -10.17 -1.20 3.97
N HIS A 69 -10.76 -2.40 4.07
CA HIS A 69 -11.74 -2.86 3.09
C HIS A 69 -12.96 -1.93 2.98
N ARG A 70 -13.48 -1.43 4.11
CA ARG A 70 -14.59 -0.44 4.10
C ARG A 70 -14.23 0.89 3.42
N GLN A 71 -12.94 1.20 3.28
CA GLN A 71 -12.44 2.40 2.62
C GLN A 71 -11.99 2.13 1.17
N GLY A 72 -12.31 0.96 0.62
CA GLY A 72 -11.93 0.57 -0.74
C GLY A 72 -10.62 -0.21 -0.82
N GLY A 73 -10.04 -0.62 0.31
CA GLY A 73 -8.86 -1.49 0.35
C GLY A 73 -9.14 -2.84 -0.31
N VAL A 74 -8.28 -3.21 -1.27
CA VAL A 74 -8.36 -4.47 -2.01
C VAL A 74 -7.33 -5.47 -1.50
N GLU A 75 -6.10 -5.01 -1.26
CA GLU A 75 -4.97 -5.86 -0.90
C GLU A 75 -4.05 -5.17 0.09
N LEU A 76 -3.47 -5.94 1.01
CA LEU A 76 -2.45 -5.48 1.93
C LEU A 76 -1.22 -6.38 1.79
N TYR A 77 -0.07 -5.77 1.54
CA TYR A 77 1.21 -6.45 1.56
C TYR A 77 2.00 -6.05 2.80
N ILE A 78 2.56 -7.01 3.50
CA ILE A 78 3.35 -6.80 4.72
C ILE A 78 4.74 -7.42 4.53
N SER A 79 5.79 -6.63 4.77
CA SER A 79 7.16 -7.13 4.74
C SER A 79 7.40 -8.08 5.92
N LEU A 80 7.83 -9.30 5.62
CA LEU A 80 8.34 -10.27 6.60
C LEU A 80 9.87 -10.40 6.53
N LEU A 81 10.53 -9.46 5.84
CA LEU A 81 11.96 -9.46 5.64
C LEU A 81 12.71 -9.10 6.92
N THR A 82 13.88 -9.73 7.09
CA THR A 82 14.86 -9.37 8.10
C THR A 82 16.20 -9.06 7.43
N VAL A 83 16.88 -8.01 7.90
CA VAL A 83 18.22 -7.61 7.45
C VAL A 83 19.09 -7.52 8.69
N ASP A 84 20.20 -8.26 8.71
CA ASP A 84 21.09 -8.38 9.89
C ASP A 84 20.35 -8.71 11.19
N GLY A 85 19.31 -9.54 11.09
CA GLY A 85 18.47 -9.96 12.22
C GLY A 85 17.41 -8.95 12.65
N LEU A 86 17.32 -7.77 12.02
CA LEU A 86 16.31 -6.75 12.30
C LEU A 86 15.16 -6.82 11.29
N PRO A 87 13.89 -6.78 11.72
CA PRO A 87 12.75 -6.79 10.81
C PRO A 87 12.67 -5.49 10.01
N LEU A 88 12.55 -5.61 8.69
CA LEU A 88 12.36 -4.48 7.79
C LEU A 88 10.87 -4.09 7.77
N ALA A 89 10.44 -3.38 8.80
CA ALA A 89 9.05 -3.02 9.01
C ALA A 89 8.53 -2.10 7.88
N SER A 90 7.63 -2.62 7.06
CA SER A 90 6.93 -1.85 6.02
C SER A 90 5.68 -2.56 5.53
N SER A 91 4.79 -1.80 4.91
CA SER A 91 3.58 -2.31 4.28
C SER A 91 3.21 -1.53 3.02
N LEU A 92 2.40 -2.16 2.17
CA LEU A 92 1.72 -1.55 1.03
C LEU A 92 0.23 -1.88 1.13
N LEU A 93 -0.62 -0.87 1.28
CA LEU A 93 -2.06 -1.00 1.10
C LEU A 93 -2.43 -0.56 -0.31
N VAL A 94 -3.08 -1.44 -1.05
CA VAL A 94 -3.72 -1.10 -2.32
C VAL A 94 -5.21 -0.86 -2.08
N SER A 95 -5.71 0.28 -2.54
CA SER A 95 -7.14 0.64 -2.47
C SER A 95 -7.66 1.11 -3.82
N LEU A 96 -8.90 0.74 -4.15
CA LEU A 96 -9.62 1.27 -5.29
C LEU A 96 -10.52 2.42 -4.86
N ILE A 97 -10.52 3.50 -5.64
CA ILE A 97 -11.40 4.66 -5.46
C ILE A 97 -12.35 4.71 -6.67
N PRO A 98 -13.56 4.12 -6.58
CA PRO A 98 -14.43 3.91 -7.75
C PRO A 98 -14.90 5.22 -8.40
N ASP A 99 -15.21 6.23 -7.58
CA ASP A 99 -15.72 7.52 -8.07
C ASP A 99 -14.60 8.50 -8.47
N GLY A 100 -13.35 8.10 -8.21
CA GLY A 100 -12.16 8.92 -8.38
C GLY A 100 -12.17 10.18 -7.51
N TYR A 101 -11.44 11.19 -7.97
CA TYR A 101 -11.36 12.50 -7.31
C TYR A 101 -12.29 13.50 -8.01
N PRO A 102 -13.25 14.11 -7.31
CA PRO A 102 -14.16 15.09 -7.92
C PRO A 102 -13.40 16.23 -8.60
N GLY A 103 -13.69 16.45 -9.89
CA GLY A 103 -13.04 17.50 -10.69
C GLY A 103 -11.62 17.19 -11.17
N CYS A 104 -11.08 15.99 -10.90
CA CYS A 104 -9.77 15.58 -11.39
C CYS A 104 -9.93 14.46 -12.43
N GLY A 105 -9.60 14.74 -13.69
CA GLY A 105 -9.63 13.75 -14.78
C GLY A 105 -8.26 13.11 -15.04
N THR A 106 -7.18 13.77 -14.62
CA THR A 106 -5.81 13.36 -14.86
C THR A 106 -4.96 13.44 -13.59
N ALA A 107 -3.79 12.78 -13.59
CA ALA A 107 -2.79 12.94 -12.54
C ALA A 107 -2.39 14.41 -12.33
N HIS A 108 -2.26 15.18 -13.42
CA HIS A 108 -1.93 16.60 -13.35
C HIS A 108 -2.99 17.44 -12.63
N ASP A 109 -4.29 17.14 -12.83
CA ASP A 109 -5.37 17.83 -12.13
C ASP A 109 -5.32 17.58 -10.63
N LEU A 110 -5.10 16.31 -10.23
CA LEU A 110 -5.00 15.94 -8.83
C LEU A 110 -3.75 16.53 -8.17
N ALA A 111 -2.59 16.48 -8.84
CA ALA A 111 -1.35 17.07 -8.32
C ALA A 111 -1.51 18.57 -8.08
N ARG A 112 -2.13 19.30 -9.01
CA ARG A 112 -2.43 20.74 -8.85
C ARG A 112 -3.33 20.99 -7.65
N ARG A 113 -4.44 20.25 -7.54
CA ARG A 113 -5.38 20.37 -6.43
C ARG A 113 -4.70 20.11 -5.07
N LEU A 114 -3.82 19.13 -4.99
CA LEU A 114 -3.06 18.86 -3.75
C LEU A 114 -2.08 20.00 -3.45
N GLY A 115 -1.39 20.51 -4.47
CA GLY A 115 -0.51 21.67 -4.35
C GLY A 115 -1.23 22.91 -3.81
N ASP A 116 -2.46 23.18 -4.28
CA ASP A 116 -3.30 24.30 -3.80
C ASP A 116 -3.66 24.16 -2.31
N THR A 117 -3.66 22.94 -1.77
CA THR A 117 -3.89 22.66 -0.34
C THR A 117 -2.60 22.64 0.50
N GLY A 118 -1.45 22.99 -0.09
CA GLY A 118 -0.15 22.97 0.58
C GLY A 118 0.43 21.57 0.77
N ARG A 119 -0.11 20.55 0.08
CA ARG A 119 0.40 19.18 0.10
C ARG A 119 1.35 18.99 -1.08
N PRO A 120 2.66 18.76 -0.86
CA PRO A 120 3.59 18.51 -1.93
C PRO A 120 3.16 17.26 -2.71
N ALA A 121 2.95 17.42 -4.01
CA ALA A 121 2.56 16.36 -4.92
C ALA A 121 3.34 16.51 -6.22
N GLU A 122 3.84 15.40 -6.74
CA GLU A 122 4.54 15.36 -8.02
C GLU A 122 3.86 14.36 -8.96
N VAL A 123 3.83 14.68 -10.26
CA VAL A 123 3.41 13.71 -11.27
C VAL A 123 4.62 12.88 -11.67
N ARG A 124 4.49 11.56 -11.57
CA ARG A 124 5.50 10.56 -11.93
C ARG A 124 4.94 9.67 -13.03
N LYS A 125 5.72 9.44 -14.07
CA LYS A 125 5.37 8.47 -15.11
C LYS A 125 5.79 7.06 -14.67
N LEU A 126 4.83 6.17 -14.49
CA LEU A 126 5.05 4.74 -14.31
C LEU A 126 5.07 4.10 -15.70
N GLU A 127 6.13 3.37 -16.04
CA GLU A 127 6.38 2.93 -17.43
C GLU A 127 5.20 2.16 -18.04
N ALA A 128 4.57 1.29 -17.25
CA ALA A 128 3.49 0.42 -17.68
C ALA A 128 2.08 0.89 -17.25
N ALA A 129 1.98 1.80 -16.29
CA ALA A 129 0.70 2.25 -15.73
C ALA A 129 0.33 3.71 -16.07
N GLY A 130 1.24 4.48 -16.69
CA GLY A 130 1.00 5.86 -17.10
C GLY A 130 1.35 6.89 -16.00
N ASP A 131 0.79 8.09 -16.12
CA ASP A 131 1.04 9.18 -15.16
C ASP A 131 0.30 8.93 -13.84
N ALA A 132 1.03 9.04 -12.72
CA ALA A 132 0.52 8.89 -11.37
C ALA A 132 0.90 10.10 -10.50
N VAL A 133 0.09 10.41 -9.50
CA VAL A 133 0.42 11.44 -8.50
C VAL A 133 1.09 10.79 -7.30
N ARG A 134 2.34 11.18 -7.06
CA ARG A 134 3.11 10.75 -5.89
C ARG A 134 3.11 11.85 -4.82
N THR A 135 2.84 11.46 -3.58
CA THR A 135 3.03 12.30 -2.40
C THR A 135 3.85 11.56 -1.37
N GLU A 136 4.65 12.30 -0.60
CA GLU A 136 5.45 11.76 0.49
C GLU A 136 5.22 12.61 1.72
N LYS A 137 5.05 11.96 2.87
CA LYS A 137 4.94 12.63 4.17
C LYS A 137 5.57 11.78 5.26
N THR A 138 6.15 12.44 6.24
CA THR A 138 6.55 11.82 7.51
C THR A 138 5.69 12.41 8.61
N GLU A 139 5.01 11.54 9.34
CA GLU A 139 4.15 11.91 10.46
C GLU A 139 4.84 11.48 11.75
N ALA A 140 4.73 12.32 12.78
CA ALA A 140 5.18 11.96 14.12
C ALA A 140 4.41 10.73 14.63
N ALA A 141 4.98 10.08 15.65
CA ALA A 141 4.32 8.98 16.31
C ALA A 141 2.95 9.43 16.85
N ASP A 142 1.91 8.70 16.49
CA ASP A 142 0.56 8.88 17.02
C ASP A 142 0.04 7.52 17.46
N PRO A 143 0.34 7.08 18.70
CA PRO A 143 -0.05 5.75 19.17
C PRO A 143 -1.56 5.51 19.16
N GLU A 144 -2.39 6.55 19.25
CA GLU A 144 -3.84 6.42 19.25
C GLU A 144 -4.37 6.08 17.85
N HIS A 145 -3.77 6.66 16.80
CA HIS A 145 -4.18 6.46 15.41
C HIS A 145 -3.30 5.47 14.63
N GLN A 146 -2.11 5.14 15.14
CA GLN A 146 -1.13 4.25 14.53
C GLN A 146 -0.96 2.94 15.33
N MET A 147 -2.00 2.54 16.06
CA MET A 147 -2.09 1.21 16.70
C MET A 147 -0.97 0.93 17.71
N GLY A 148 -0.67 1.92 18.53
CA GLY A 148 0.40 1.86 19.52
C GLY A 148 1.80 2.10 18.92
N ASN A 149 1.90 2.43 17.63
CA ASN A 149 3.19 2.82 17.06
C ASN A 149 3.70 4.09 17.74
N THR A 150 4.87 3.97 18.37
CA THR A 150 5.56 5.06 19.04
C THR A 150 6.66 5.66 18.18
N LEU A 151 6.75 5.27 16.90
CA LEU A 151 7.77 5.72 15.95
C LEU A 151 7.15 6.63 14.89
N ALA A 152 7.94 7.60 14.42
CA ALA A 152 7.56 8.39 13.26
C ALA A 152 7.39 7.47 12.03
N THR A 153 6.36 7.74 11.22
CA THR A 153 6.02 6.92 10.06
C THR A 153 6.20 7.72 8.79
N THR A 154 7.02 7.21 7.87
CA THR A 154 7.12 7.74 6.50
C THR A 154 6.12 7.02 5.61
N THR A 155 5.32 7.79 4.90
CA THR A 155 4.28 7.31 3.98
C THR A 155 4.53 7.86 2.59
N VAL A 156 4.53 6.97 1.60
CA VAL A 156 4.54 7.33 0.17
C VAL A 156 3.23 6.86 -0.44
N THR A 157 2.55 7.75 -1.15
CA THR A 157 1.28 7.43 -1.79
C THR A 157 1.36 7.69 -3.28
N TYR A 158 1.00 6.70 -4.09
CA TYR A 158 0.74 6.86 -5.52
C TYR A 158 -0.76 6.81 -5.78
N ASN A 159 -1.27 7.80 -6.50
CA ASN A 159 -2.63 7.81 -7.03
C ASN A 159 -2.53 7.62 -8.54
N VAL A 160 -2.95 6.45 -9.01
CA VAL A 160 -2.80 6.01 -10.39
C VAL A 160 -4.19 5.99 -11.03
N PRO A 161 -4.46 6.79 -12.08
CA PRO A 161 -5.71 6.71 -12.83
C PRO A 161 -5.85 5.33 -13.48
N VAL A 162 -7.02 4.69 -13.32
CA VAL A 162 -7.33 3.45 -14.04
C VAL A 162 -7.72 3.81 -15.48
N PRO A 163 -7.04 3.26 -16.51
CA PRO A 163 -7.31 3.58 -17.91
C PRO A 163 -8.78 3.45 -18.31
N ALA A 164 -9.22 4.28 -19.26
CA ALA A 164 -10.59 4.28 -19.80
C ALA A 164 -11.71 4.37 -18.75
N SER A 165 -11.40 4.87 -17.54
CA SER A 165 -12.35 4.93 -16.43
C SER A 165 -12.20 6.22 -15.61
N ARG A 166 -13.09 6.40 -14.63
CA ARG A 166 -12.97 7.45 -13.60
C ARG A 166 -12.32 6.95 -12.31
N GLN A 167 -12.03 5.65 -12.25
CA GLN A 167 -11.52 4.99 -11.05
C GLN A 167 -10.03 5.31 -10.86
N TRP A 168 -9.58 5.24 -9.62
CA TRP A 168 -8.18 5.42 -9.27
C TRP A 168 -7.72 4.29 -8.38
N LEU A 169 -6.51 3.79 -8.63
CA LEU A 169 -5.82 2.89 -7.74
C LEU A 169 -4.88 3.70 -6.85
N ASN A 170 -5.00 3.49 -5.55
CA ASN A 170 -4.16 4.12 -4.55
C ASN A 170 -3.18 3.08 -3.98
N LEU A 171 -1.88 3.35 -4.13
CA LEU A 171 -0.81 2.57 -3.49
C LEU A 171 -0.29 3.37 -2.30
N THR A 172 -0.57 2.94 -1.08
CA THR A 172 -0.09 3.59 0.14
C THR A 172 0.97 2.70 0.79
N PHE A 173 2.22 3.13 0.68
CA PHE A 173 3.36 2.52 1.34
C PHE A 173 3.64 3.19 2.67
N SER A 174 4.02 2.43 3.68
CA SER A 174 4.39 2.98 4.98
C SER A 174 5.56 2.24 5.62
N THR A 175 6.39 2.98 6.37
CA THR A 175 7.45 2.41 7.21
C THR A 175 7.68 3.25 8.47
N PRO A 176 7.86 2.63 9.65
CA PRO A 176 8.32 3.32 10.85
C PRO A 176 9.85 3.39 10.97
N MET A 177 10.60 3.07 9.90
CA MET A 177 12.06 2.98 9.92
C MET A 177 12.71 4.32 9.59
N GLU A 178 12.70 5.26 10.53
CA GLU A 178 13.24 6.63 10.32
C GLU A 178 14.68 6.63 9.80
N GLY A 179 15.57 5.82 10.38
CA GLY A 179 16.98 5.72 9.96
C GLY A 179 17.20 5.12 8.57
N LEU A 180 16.19 4.45 8.00
CA LEU A 180 16.21 3.86 6.66
C LEU A 180 15.16 4.49 5.73
N ALA A 181 14.52 5.59 6.15
CA ALA A 181 13.34 6.12 5.47
C ALA A 181 13.61 6.38 3.99
N ARG A 182 14.77 6.96 3.67
CA ARG A 182 15.18 7.22 2.28
C ARG A 182 15.28 5.95 1.45
N GLN A 183 15.95 4.91 1.95
CA GLN A 183 16.11 3.65 1.24
C GLN A 183 14.77 2.93 1.06
N MET A 184 13.90 3.02 2.08
CA MET A 184 12.54 2.48 1.99
C MET A 184 11.70 3.22 0.96
N VAL A 185 11.82 4.55 0.87
CA VAL A 185 11.17 5.35 -0.16
C VAL A 185 11.65 4.95 -1.56
N GLU A 186 12.96 4.74 -1.76
CA GLU A 186 13.52 4.25 -3.04
C GLU A 186 12.97 2.85 -3.39
N LEU A 187 12.83 1.97 -2.40
CA LEU A 187 12.18 0.66 -2.58
C LEU A 187 10.70 0.82 -2.97
N PHE A 188 9.94 1.68 -2.28
CA PHE A 188 8.52 1.92 -2.58
C PHE A 188 8.32 2.47 -3.99
N ASP A 189 9.19 3.39 -4.42
CA ASP A 189 9.16 3.93 -5.77
C ASP A 189 9.46 2.84 -6.82
N THR A 190 10.39 1.94 -6.52
CA THR A 190 10.70 0.78 -7.37
C THR A 190 9.48 -0.15 -7.49
N VAL A 191 8.85 -0.50 -6.37
CA VAL A 191 7.66 -1.37 -6.34
C VAL A 191 6.50 -0.73 -7.11
N ALA A 192 6.20 0.54 -6.86
CA ALA A 192 5.16 1.29 -7.59
C ALA A 192 5.43 1.32 -9.11
N GLY A 193 6.70 1.44 -9.51
CA GLY A 193 7.13 1.41 -10.91
C GLY A 193 6.84 0.09 -11.64
N THR A 194 6.59 -1.00 -10.91
CA THR A 194 6.27 -2.32 -11.50
C THR A 194 4.79 -2.52 -11.80
N LEU A 195 3.93 -1.59 -11.37
CA LEU A 195 2.50 -1.65 -11.61
C LEU A 195 2.20 -1.70 -13.11
N HIS A 196 1.38 -2.65 -13.51
CA HIS A 196 0.82 -2.72 -14.85
C HIS A 196 -0.62 -3.24 -14.82
N TRP A 197 -1.38 -2.82 -15.82
CA TRP A 197 -2.80 -3.15 -15.98
C TRP A 197 -2.98 -4.43 -16.81
N GLU A 198 -4.02 -5.22 -16.49
CA GLU A 198 -4.37 -6.48 -17.18
C GLU A 198 -5.78 -6.49 -17.79
#